data_AF-A0A5D8YYH5-F1
#
_entry.id   AF-A0A5D8YYH5-F1
#
_cell.length_a   1.000
_cell.length_b   1.000
_cell.length_c   1.000
_cell.angle_alpha   90.00
_cell.angle_beta   90.00
_cell.angle_gamma   90.00
#
_symmetry.space_group_name_H-M   'P 1'
#
loop_
_entity.id
_entity.type
_entity.pdbx_description
1 polymer ?
#
loop_
_entity_poly.entity_id
_entity_poly.type
_entity_poly.pdbx_seq_one_letter_code
_entity_poly.pdbx_strand_id
1 'polypeptide(L)'
;MTKLAPGEKIVALGVYRYAGEVECELRIVFSPVRYGTGDYEDDPAVAEDRVEDAFYVQYGSTTERGVFNSGTGPYPTIEQARAAADAARGIGATVRWLPAGA
;
A
#
# COMPACT_ATOMS: atom_id res chain seq x y z
N MET A 1 -0.64 -1.95 -11.25
CA MET A 1 -0.34 -3.38 -11.04
C MET A 1 -1.57 -4.08 -10.47
N THR A 2 -2.21 -4.97 -11.23
CA THR A 2 -3.38 -5.75 -10.76
C THR A 2 -2.95 -7.05 -10.05
N LYS A 3 -1.74 -7.54 -10.30
CA LYS A 3 -1.23 -8.84 -9.83
C LYS A 3 -0.21 -8.66 -8.70
N LEU A 4 -0.37 -9.44 -7.63
CA LEU A 4 0.60 -9.57 -6.54
C LEU A 4 1.84 -10.34 -7.01
N ALA A 5 3.01 -9.97 -6.49
CA ALA A 5 4.25 -10.72 -6.69
C ALA A 5 4.21 -12.07 -5.93
N PRO A 6 5.06 -13.05 -6.29
CA PRO A 6 5.14 -14.30 -5.55
C PRO A 6 5.40 -14.09 -4.06
N GLY A 7 4.57 -14.69 -3.21
CA GLY A 7 4.67 -14.58 -1.74
C GLY A 7 3.92 -13.39 -1.13
N GLU A 8 3.50 -12.41 -1.94
CA GLU A 8 2.70 -11.29 -1.47
C GLU A 8 1.25 -11.70 -1.14
N LYS A 9 0.67 -11.03 -0.14
CA LYS A 9 -0.70 -11.29 0.32
C LYS A 9 -1.41 -9.99 0.69
N ILE A 10 -2.68 -9.88 0.33
CA ILE A 10 -3.52 -8.81 0.87
C ILE A 10 -3.85 -9.14 2.32
N VAL A 11 -3.48 -8.25 3.24
CA VAL A 11 -3.67 -8.43 4.69
C VAL A 11 -4.64 -7.43 5.30
N ALA A 12 -5.01 -6.38 4.56
CA ALA A 12 -6.13 -5.51 4.90
C ALA A 12 -6.78 -4.93 3.66
N LEU A 13 -8.09 -4.69 3.76
CA LEU A 13 -8.90 -4.02 2.74
C LEU A 13 -9.58 -2.80 3.35
N GLY A 14 -9.73 -1.78 2.53
CA GLY A 14 -10.42 -0.55 2.87
C GLY A 14 -10.93 0.15 1.63
N VAL A 15 -11.49 1.33 1.84
CA VAL A 15 -11.86 2.27 0.78
C VAL A 15 -11.45 3.68 1.19
N TYR A 16 -11.26 4.56 0.22
CA TYR A 16 -11.03 6.00 0.42
C TYR A 16 -11.82 6.80 -0.62
N ARG A 17 -12.01 8.10 -0.40
CA ARG A 17 -12.62 9.01 -1.39
C ARG A 17 -11.59 9.95 -1.98
N TYR A 18 -11.36 9.85 -3.28
CA TYR A 18 -10.56 10.82 -4.02
C TYR A 18 -11.35 12.12 -4.22
N ALA A 19 -10.73 13.25 -3.88
CA ALA A 19 -11.35 14.58 -3.89
C ALA A 19 -12.70 14.65 -3.13
N GLY A 20 -12.93 13.74 -2.17
CA GLY A 20 -14.19 13.64 -1.43
C GLY A 20 -15.37 13.03 -2.20
N GLU A 21 -15.21 12.70 -3.48
CA GLU A 21 -16.30 12.32 -4.38
C GLU A 21 -16.21 10.86 -4.86
N VAL A 22 -15.04 10.43 -5.32
CA VAL A 22 -14.88 9.12 -5.98
C VAL A 22 -14.39 8.09 -4.98
N GLU A 23 -15.27 7.15 -4.61
CA GLU A 23 -14.88 6.01 -3.77
C GLU A 23 -13.97 5.04 -4.54
N CYS A 24 -12.82 4.75 -3.95
CA CYS A 24 -11.74 3.95 -4.50
C CYS A 24 -11.30 2.88 -3.49
N GLU A 25 -10.81 1.75 -4.00
CA GLU A 25 -10.32 0.65 -3.17
C GLU A 25 -8.99 1.01 -2.51
N LEU A 26 -8.77 0.50 -1.30
CA LEU A 26 -7.52 0.59 -0.56
C LEU A 26 -7.13 -0.82 -0.11
N ARG A 27 -5.86 -1.18 -0.21
CA ARG A 27 -5.38 -2.45 0.34
C ARG A 27 -4.01 -2.31 0.97
N ILE A 28 -3.75 -3.12 1.99
CA ILE A 28 -2.40 -3.34 2.50
C ILE A 28 -1.93 -4.70 2.01
N VAL A 29 -0.76 -4.71 1.41
CA VAL A 29 -0.09 -5.91 0.89
C VAL A 29 1.11 -6.20 1.78
N PHE A 30 1.13 -7.40 2.36
CA PHE A 30 2.34 -8.00 2.90
C PHE A 30 3.23 -8.50 1.76
N SER A 31 4.54 -8.30 1.87
CA SER A 31 5.56 -8.86 0.99
C SER A 31 6.71 -9.45 1.82
N PRO A 32 7.27 -10.61 1.43
CA PRO A 32 8.52 -11.12 1.99
C PRO A 32 9.76 -10.36 1.46
N VAL A 33 9.55 -9.35 0.61
CA VAL A 33 10.60 -8.51 0.05
C VAL A 33 10.34 -7.05 0.39
N ARG A 34 11.35 -6.43 1.00
CA ARG A 34 11.47 -4.99 1.13
C ARG A 34 12.14 -4.45 -0.14
N TYR A 35 11.34 -3.92 -1.05
CA TYR A 35 11.80 -3.33 -2.29
C TYR A 35 12.61 -2.07 -2.01
N GLY A 36 13.76 -1.97 -2.64
CA GLY A 36 14.60 -0.79 -2.61
C GLY A 36 14.05 0.32 -3.52
N THR A 37 14.64 1.50 -3.42
CA THR A 37 14.30 2.62 -4.31
C THR A 37 14.77 2.37 -5.75
N GLY A 38 15.81 1.54 -5.91
CA GLY A 38 16.50 1.33 -7.18
C GLY A 38 17.36 2.53 -7.62
N ASP A 39 17.45 3.57 -6.80
CA ASP A 39 18.31 4.72 -7.07
C ASP A 39 19.76 4.39 -6.69
N TYR A 40 20.69 4.57 -7.62
CA TYR A 40 22.11 4.27 -7.38
C TYR A 40 22.79 5.33 -6.50
N GLU A 41 22.17 6.50 -6.32
CA GLU A 41 22.66 7.57 -5.45
C GLU A 41 22.29 7.35 -3.97
N ASP A 42 21.33 6.46 -3.71
CA ASP A 42 20.96 6.05 -2.36
C ASP A 42 21.98 5.05 -1.76
N ASP A 43 22.09 5.04 -0.43
CA ASP A 43 22.84 3.99 0.26
C ASP A 43 22.33 2.59 -0.16
N PRO A 44 23.20 1.57 -0.30
CA PRO A 44 22.78 0.23 -0.72
C PRO A 44 21.67 -0.36 0.15
N ALA A 45 21.63 -0.02 1.45
CA ALA A 45 20.57 -0.44 2.37
C ALA A 45 19.17 0.11 2.03
N VAL A 46 19.09 1.16 1.22
CA VAL A 46 17.88 1.82 0.73
C VAL A 46 17.63 1.49 -0.73
N ALA A 47 18.69 1.47 -1.55
CA ALA A 47 18.61 1.21 -2.98
C ALA A 47 18.24 -0.23 -3.33
N GLU A 48 18.75 -1.21 -2.58
CA GLU A 48 18.65 -2.63 -2.92
C GLU A 48 17.43 -3.32 -2.30
N ASP A 49 16.87 -4.28 -3.04
CA ASP A 49 15.86 -5.20 -2.54
C ASP A 49 16.42 -6.11 -1.45
N ARG A 50 15.63 -6.32 -0.39
CA ARG A 50 16.01 -7.14 0.76
C ARG A 50 14.95 -8.18 1.04
N VAL A 51 15.39 -9.41 1.34
CA VAL A 51 14.50 -10.48 1.84
C VAL A 51 14.17 -10.15 3.29
N GLU A 52 13.10 -9.40 3.48
CA GLU A 52 12.66 -8.83 4.75
C GLU A 52 11.15 -8.58 4.67
N ASP A 53 10.42 -8.95 5.72
CA ASP A 53 8.98 -8.75 5.78
C ASP A 53 8.65 -7.26 5.76
N ALA A 54 7.78 -6.88 4.84
CA ALA A 54 7.36 -5.49 4.64
C ALA A 54 5.89 -5.40 4.28
N PHE A 55 5.31 -4.24 4.56
CA PHE A 55 3.92 -3.90 4.26
C PHE A 55 3.87 -2.68 3.34
N TYR A 56 3.00 -2.74 2.34
CA TYR A 56 2.79 -1.67 1.38
C TYR A 56 1.32 -1.30 1.34
N VAL A 57 1.04 -0.01 1.35
CA VAL A 57 -0.28 0.52 1.08
C VAL A 57 -0.41 0.69 -0.42
N GLN A 58 -1.51 0.19 -0.99
CA GLN A 58 -1.83 0.34 -2.40
C GLN A 58 -3.20 0.99 -2.55
N TYR A 59 -3.25 2.07 -3.32
CA TYR A 59 -4.44 2.85 -3.61
C TYR A 59 -4.97 2.46 -4.98
N GLY A 60 -6.26 2.12 -5.03
CA GLY A 60 -6.99 1.82 -6.25
C GLY A 60 -7.13 3.06 -7.14
N SER A 61 -7.16 2.84 -8.45
CA SER A 61 -7.31 3.86 -9.47
C SER A 61 -8.68 4.56 -9.38
N THR A 62 -8.66 5.86 -9.62
CA THR A 62 -9.87 6.69 -9.67
C THR A 62 -10.74 6.38 -10.88
N THR A 63 -10.17 5.81 -11.94
CA THR A 63 -10.86 5.55 -13.23
C THR A 63 -11.10 4.07 -13.51
N GLU A 64 -10.37 3.16 -12.86
CA GLU A 64 -10.40 1.72 -13.17
C GLU A 64 -10.43 0.87 -11.88
N ARG A 65 -11.48 0.08 -11.69
CA ARG A 65 -11.62 -0.80 -10.51
C ARG A 65 -10.66 -1.99 -10.60
N GLY A 66 -10.13 -2.43 -9.44
CA GLY A 66 -9.14 -3.50 -9.36
C GLY A 66 -7.73 -3.12 -9.84
N VAL A 67 -7.50 -1.91 -10.32
CA VAL A 67 -6.18 -1.41 -10.72
C VAL A 67 -5.57 -0.61 -9.58
N PHE A 68 -4.38 -1.00 -9.13
CA PHE A 68 -3.64 -0.31 -8.07
C PHE A 68 -2.33 0.21 -8.66
N ASN A 69 -2.27 1.52 -8.94
CA ASN A 69 -1.15 2.19 -9.61
C ASN A 69 -0.42 3.19 -8.71
N SER A 70 -0.94 3.45 -7.52
CA SER A 70 -0.30 4.29 -6.51
C SER A 70 -0.15 3.50 -5.22
N GLY A 71 0.93 3.76 -4.50
CA GLY A 71 1.19 3.10 -3.25
C GLY A 71 2.30 3.78 -2.46
N THR A 72 2.50 3.31 -1.24
CA THR A 72 3.52 3.81 -0.33
C THR A 72 4.01 2.68 0.58
N GLY A 73 5.23 2.82 1.07
CA GLY A 73 5.97 1.83 1.83
C GLY A 73 7.46 1.93 1.50
N PRO A 74 8.28 0.99 1.97
CA PRO A 74 7.92 -0.15 2.82
C PRO A 74 7.67 0.26 4.29
N TYR A 75 6.71 -0.40 4.94
CA TYR A 75 6.46 -0.31 6.38
C TYR A 75 6.83 -1.63 7.07
N PRO A 76 7.42 -1.62 8.28
CA PRO A 76 7.77 -2.84 9.02
C PRO A 76 6.59 -3.54 9.70
N THR A 77 5.44 -2.87 9.85
CA THR A 77 4.24 -3.47 10.48
C THR A 77 2.96 -3.05 9.77
N ILE A 78 1.91 -3.87 9.89
CA ILE A 78 0.58 -3.55 9.35
C ILE A 78 -0.01 -2.31 10.02
N GLU A 79 0.24 -2.09 11.31
CA GLU A 79 -0.22 -0.92 12.06
C GLU A 79 0.37 0.36 11.49
N GLN A 80 1.67 0.37 11.16
CA GLN A 80 2.31 1.53 10.54
C GLN A 80 1.81 1.78 9.13
N ALA A 81 1.55 0.73 8.34
CA ALA A 81 0.93 0.87 7.03
C ALA A 81 -0.48 1.46 7.12
N ARG A 82 -1.30 1.02 8.09
CA ARG A 82 -2.62 1.61 8.35
C ARG A 82 -2.53 3.07 8.76
N ALA A 83 -1.67 3.39 9.73
CA ALA A 83 -1.46 4.76 10.19
C ALA A 83 -1.01 5.69 9.06
N ALA A 84 -0.16 5.20 8.15
CA ALA A 84 0.27 5.99 7.00
C ALA A 84 -0.87 6.25 6.01
N ALA A 85 -1.75 5.27 5.76
CA ALA A 85 -2.93 5.47 4.93
C ALA A 85 -3.92 6.45 5.57
N ASP A 86 -4.16 6.33 6.88
CA ASP A 86 -5.04 7.22 7.65
C ASP A 86 -4.48 8.66 7.70
N ALA A 87 -3.15 8.83 7.63
CA ALA A 87 -2.46 10.12 7.59
C ALA A 87 -2.23 10.68 6.17
N ALA A 88 -2.60 9.94 5.11
CA ALA A 88 -2.31 10.33 3.74
C ALA A 88 -3.00 11.65 3.37
N ARG A 89 -2.22 12.62 2.88
CA ARG A 89 -2.73 13.95 2.53
C ARG A 89 -3.83 13.86 1.47
N GLY A 90 -4.96 14.52 1.73
CA GLY A 90 -6.08 14.61 0.80
C GLY A 90 -7.07 13.44 0.83
N ILE A 91 -6.68 12.26 1.34
CA ILE A 91 -7.55 11.07 1.36
C ILE A 91 -7.68 10.41 2.73
N GLY A 92 -6.72 10.59 3.65
CA GLY A 92 -6.64 9.88 4.92
C GLY A 92 -7.87 10.01 5.79
N ALA A 93 -8.46 11.21 5.86
CA ALA A 93 -9.70 11.47 6.60
C ALA A 93 -10.94 10.74 6.06
N THR A 94 -10.84 10.15 4.86
CA THR A 94 -11.93 9.42 4.19
C THR A 94 -11.71 7.91 4.17
N VAL A 95 -10.58 7.45 4.70
CA VAL A 95 -10.25 6.04 4.77
C VAL A 95 -11.24 5.32 5.68
N ARG A 96 -11.77 4.20 5.18
CA ARG A 96 -12.64 3.29 5.93
C ARG A 96 -12.13 1.88 5.74
N TRP A 97 -11.65 1.27 6.82
CA TRP A 97 -11.21 -0.12 6.81
C TRP A 97 -12.41 -1.06 6.81
N LEU A 98 -12.38 -2.06 5.94
CA LEU A 98 -13.37 -3.12 5.91
C LEU A 98 -13.03 -4.15 7.00
N PRO A 99 -14.02 -4.77 7.64
CA PRO A 99 -13.77 -5.86 8.57
C PRO A 99 -13.00 -6.97 7.86
N ALA A 100 -12.04 -7.58 8.56
CA ALA A 100 -11.46 -8.84 8.11
C ALA A 100 -12.61 -9.83 7.93
N GLY A 101 -12.75 -10.44 6.75
CA GLY A 101 -13.89 -11.28 6.42
C GLY A 101 -14.16 -12.33 7.49
N ALA A 102 -15.45 -12.51 7.80
CA ALA A 102 -15.99 -13.61 8.58
C ALA A 102 -15.73 -14.96 7.89
#